data_AF-A0AA41HE96-F1
#
_entry.id   AF-A0AA41HE96-F1
#
_cell.length_a   1.000
_cell.length_b   1.000
_cell.length_c   1.000
_cell.angle_alpha   90.00
_cell.angle_beta   90.00
_cell.angle_gamma   90.00
#
_symmetry.space_group_name_H-M   'P 1'
#
loop_
_entity.id
_entity.type
_entity.pdbx_description
1 polymer ?
#
loop_
_entity_poly.entity_id
_entity_poly.type
_entity_poly.pdbx_seq_one_letter_code
_entity_poly.pdbx_strand_id
1 'polypeptide(L)'
;GGQIATLKDSGASIVIASQSMSNQGGSVLASGDAKLAVAGAVNNARGTIQAQRDLQLTAGGALNNASGVIEAVTAASSLTLQASTIDN
;
A
#
# COMPACT_ATOMS: atom_id res chain seq x y z
N GLY A 1 3.90 -5.51 13.72
CA GLY A 1 4.21 -6.20 12.46
C GLY A 1 5.64 -5.89 12.05
N GLY A 2 6.09 -6.43 10.91
CA GLY A 2 7.38 -6.11 10.31
C GLY A 2 7.32 -4.88 9.40
N GLN A 3 8.44 -4.56 8.75
CA GLN A 3 8.58 -3.43 7.83
C GLN A 3 9.15 -3.90 6.49
N ILE A 4 8.55 -3.44 5.39
CA ILE A 4 9.10 -3.48 4.04
C ILE A 4 9.33 -2.02 3.63
N ALA A 5 10.59 -1.63 3.41
CA ALA A 5 10.90 -0.24 3.10
C ALA A 5 12.08 -0.14 2.13
N THR A 6 12.07 0.91 1.33
CA THR A 6 13.26 1.38 0.62
C THR A 6 13.98 2.44 1.46
N LEU A 7 15.25 2.68 1.17
CA LEU A 7 15.99 3.78 1.79
C LEU A 7 15.26 5.12 1.57
N LYS A 8 15.10 5.91 2.63
CA LYS A 8 14.47 7.23 2.55
C LYS A 8 15.22 8.14 1.57
N ASP A 9 14.48 8.94 0.82
CA ASP A 9 14.96 9.87 -0.21
C ASP A 9 15.73 9.22 -1.37
N SER A 10 15.72 7.89 -1.49
CA SER A 10 16.37 7.17 -2.60
C SER A 10 15.59 7.25 -3.92
N GLY A 11 14.31 7.61 -3.87
CA GLY A 11 13.41 7.55 -5.01
C GLY A 11 13.07 6.12 -5.45
N ALA A 12 13.55 5.09 -4.75
CA ALA A 12 13.34 3.69 -5.09
C ALA A 12 11.88 3.26 -4.85
N SER A 13 11.36 2.46 -5.78
CA SER A 13 9.97 2.03 -5.78
C SER A 13 9.80 0.63 -5.17
N ILE A 14 8.63 0.35 -4.62
CA ILE A 14 8.22 -0.98 -4.16
C ILE A 14 7.23 -1.56 -5.16
N VAL A 15 7.46 -2.82 -5.58
CA VAL A 15 6.52 -3.59 -6.38
C VAL A 15 6.20 -4.88 -5.64
N ILE A 16 4.91 -5.11 -5.35
CA ILE A 16 4.42 -6.32 -4.68
C ILE A 16 3.37 -6.97 -5.59
N ALA A 17 3.58 -8.24 -5.91
CA ALA A 17 2.61 -9.09 -6.59
C ALA A 17 2.36 -10.32 -5.73
N SER A 18 1.11 -10.55 -5.32
CA SER A 18 0.77 -11.66 -4.42
C SER A 18 -0.67 -12.15 -4.61
N GLN A 19 -0.99 -13.33 -4.06
CA GLN A 19 -2.36 -13.84 -4.02
C GLN A 19 -3.20 -13.16 -2.93
N SER A 20 -2.58 -12.87 -1.79
CA SER A 20 -3.20 -12.12 -0.69
C SER A 20 -2.12 -11.28 0.00
N MET A 21 -2.54 -10.27 0.76
CA MET A 21 -1.62 -9.41 1.51
C MET A 21 -2.18 -9.07 2.89
N SER A 22 -1.35 -9.23 3.92
CA SER A 22 -1.64 -8.78 5.28
C SER A 22 -0.51 -7.87 5.75
N ASN A 23 -0.83 -6.59 5.93
CA ASN A 23 0.05 -5.57 6.51
C ASN A 23 -0.48 -5.11 7.89
N GLN A 24 -1.18 -5.99 8.61
CA GLN A 24 -1.79 -5.65 9.90
C GLN A 24 -0.74 -5.23 10.93
N GLY A 25 -0.81 -4.00 11.43
CA GLY A 25 0.19 -3.46 12.35
C GLY A 25 1.61 -3.40 11.77
N GLY A 26 1.76 -3.51 10.44
CA GLY A 26 3.03 -3.48 9.71
C GLY A 26 3.17 -2.19 8.89
N SER A 27 4.28 -2.09 8.16
CA SER A 27 4.54 -0.93 7.30
C SER A 27 5.13 -1.33 5.95
N VAL A 28 4.60 -0.71 4.89
CA VAL A 28 5.15 -0.71 3.53
C VAL A 28 5.46 0.73 3.16
N LEU A 29 6.75 1.07 3.03
CA LEU A 29 7.21 2.46 2.88
C LEU A 29 8.10 2.61 1.63
N ALA A 30 7.55 3.15 0.55
CA ALA A 30 8.28 3.42 -0.68
C ALA A 30 8.78 4.88 -0.73
N SER A 31 10.07 5.07 -0.99
CA SER A 31 10.66 6.39 -1.23
C SER A 31 10.36 6.94 -2.63
N GLY A 32 9.94 6.05 -3.55
CA GLY A 32 9.43 6.39 -4.86
C GLY A 32 7.96 5.98 -4.97
N ASP A 33 7.65 5.24 -6.02
CA ASP A 33 6.30 4.74 -6.29
C ASP A 33 6.05 3.44 -5.51
N ALA A 34 4.78 3.15 -5.21
CA ALA A 34 4.36 1.85 -4.73
C ALA A 34 3.32 1.25 -5.69
N LYS A 35 3.60 0.06 -6.22
CA LYS A 35 2.66 -0.71 -7.03
C LYS A 35 2.38 -2.05 -6.37
N LEU A 36 1.16 -2.22 -5.88
CA LEU A 36 0.69 -3.42 -5.19
C LEU A 36 -0.42 -4.05 -6.04
N ALA A 37 -0.14 -5.21 -6.62
CA ALA A 37 -1.09 -6.01 -7.39
C ALA A 37 -1.40 -7.31 -6.65
N VAL A 38 -2.53 -7.34 -5.95
CA VAL A 38 -2.94 -8.46 -5.10
C VAL A 38 -4.18 -9.10 -5.71
N ALA A 39 -4.11 -10.39 -6.05
CA ALA A 39 -5.20 -11.08 -6.72
C ALA A 39 -6.46 -11.25 -5.83
N GLY A 40 -6.26 -11.33 -4.51
CA GLY A 40 -7.32 -11.49 -3.52
C GLY A 40 -7.43 -10.29 -2.58
N ALA A 41 -7.72 -10.59 -1.31
CA ALA A 41 -7.94 -9.58 -0.29
C ALA A 41 -6.63 -8.93 0.20
N VAL A 42 -6.75 -7.66 0.59
CA VAL A 42 -5.69 -6.87 1.22
C VAL A 42 -6.19 -6.42 2.59
N ASN A 43 -5.45 -6.77 3.63
CA ASN A 43 -5.72 -6.34 4.99
C ASN A 43 -4.60 -5.42 5.50
N ASN A 44 -4.89 -4.13 5.57
CA ASN A 44 -4.06 -3.07 6.11
C ASN A 44 -4.57 -2.55 7.46
N ALA A 45 -5.37 -3.32 8.20
CA ALA A 45 -5.93 -2.87 9.48
C ALA A 45 -4.80 -2.54 10.49
N ARG A 46 -4.85 -1.33 11.07
CA ARG A 46 -3.79 -0.79 11.94
C ARG A 46 -2.40 -0.74 11.30
N GLY A 47 -2.31 -0.88 9.97
CA GLY A 47 -1.06 -0.86 9.20
C GLY A 47 -0.85 0.45 8.44
N THR A 48 0.30 0.55 7.77
CA THR A 48 0.64 1.70 6.93
C THR A 48 1.16 1.24 5.57
N ILE A 49 0.59 1.77 4.50
CA ILE A 49 1.13 1.67 3.14
C ILE A 49 1.33 3.10 2.64
N GLN A 50 2.57 3.51 2.42
CA GLN A 50 2.92 4.86 2.03
C GLN A 50 3.84 4.85 0.82
N ALA A 51 3.57 5.74 -0.13
CA ALA A 51 4.51 6.10 -1.21
C ALA A 51 4.84 7.60 -1.13
N GLN A 52 6.10 7.95 -1.32
CA GLN A 52 6.48 9.36 -1.50
C GLN A 52 6.05 9.89 -2.87
N ARG A 53 5.93 9.03 -3.88
CA ARG A 53 5.38 9.35 -5.21
C ARG A 53 4.05 8.61 -5.40
N ASP A 54 3.76 8.09 -6.60
CA ASP A 54 2.46 7.49 -6.88
C ASP A 54 2.24 6.19 -6.10
N LEU A 55 1.00 6.00 -5.61
CA LEU A 55 0.56 4.73 -5.02
C LEU A 55 -0.56 4.14 -5.84
N GLN A 56 -0.33 2.94 -6.39
CA GLN A 56 -1.33 2.11 -7.03
C GLN A 56 -1.50 0.82 -6.23
N LEU A 57 -2.70 0.60 -5.70
CA LEU A 57 -3.11 -0.64 -5.04
C LEU A 57 -4.32 -1.23 -5.76
N THR A 58 -4.13 -2.42 -6.33
CA THR A 58 -5.20 -3.24 -6.90
C THR A 58 -5.36 -4.49 -6.03
N ALA A 59 -6.52 -4.61 -5.40
CA ALA A 59 -6.98 -5.82 -4.74
C ALA A 59 -8.08 -6.46 -5.61
N GLY A 60 -7.91 -7.74 -5.98
CA GLY A 60 -8.98 -8.48 -6.66
C GLY A 60 -10.11 -8.91 -5.73
N GLY A 61 -9.95 -8.73 -4.41
CA GLY A 61 -10.98 -8.93 -3.40
C GLY A 61 -11.25 -7.69 -2.55
N ALA A 62 -11.56 -7.89 -1.27
CA ALA A 62 -11.81 -6.82 -0.30
C ALA A 62 -10.51 -6.12 0.12
N LEU A 63 -10.59 -4.79 0.29
CA LEU A 63 -9.57 -3.97 0.94
C LEU A 63 -10.08 -3.53 2.31
N ASN A 64 -9.42 -4.00 3.37
CA ASN A 64 -9.67 -3.54 4.74
C ASN A 64 -8.54 -2.59 5.17
N ASN A 65 -8.90 -1.34 5.46
CA ASN A 65 -8.01 -0.30 5.99
C ASN A 65 -8.48 0.21 7.38
N ALA A 66 -9.21 -0.60 8.15
CA ALA A 66 -9.74 -0.19 9.44
C ALA A 66 -8.62 0.26 10.41
N SER A 67 -8.69 1.51 10.86
CA SER A 67 -7.63 2.14 11.67
C SER A 67 -6.23 2.10 11.04
N GLY A 68 -6.14 1.89 9.72
CA GLY A 68 -4.91 1.86 8.95
C GLY A 68 -4.73 3.12 8.09
N VAL A 69 -3.58 3.23 7.44
CA VAL A 69 -3.24 4.36 6.57
C VAL A 69 -2.79 3.83 5.21
N ILE A 70 -3.35 4.37 4.14
CA ILE A 70 -2.89 4.20 2.77
C ILE A 70 -2.79 5.59 2.15
N GLU A 71 -1.58 6.03 1.79
CA GLU A 71 -1.36 7.41 1.36
C GLU A 71 -0.23 7.55 0.33
N ALA A 72 -0.37 8.56 -0.52
CA ALA A 72 0.68 9.10 -1.38
C ALA A 72 0.93 10.54 -0.92
N VAL A 73 2.17 10.88 -0.52
CA VAL A 73 2.40 12.06 0.34
C VAL A 73 2.96 13.30 -0.37
N THR A 74 3.30 13.21 -1.66
CA THR A 74 3.76 14.39 -2.42
C THR A 74 2.59 15.06 -3.13
N ALA A 75 2.56 16.39 -3.20
CA ALA A 75 1.44 17.14 -3.80
C ALA A 75 1.16 16.78 -5.27
N ALA A 76 2.17 16.33 -6.01
CA ALA A 76 2.04 15.87 -7.41
C ALA A 76 1.69 14.38 -7.56
N SER A 77 1.67 13.62 -6.46
CA SER A 77 1.39 12.18 -6.49
C SER A 77 -0.11 11.88 -6.58
N SER A 78 -0.41 10.73 -7.17
CA SER A 78 -1.74 10.15 -7.23
C SER A 78 -1.86 8.94 -6.31
N LEU A 79 -3.03 8.80 -5.70
CA LEU A 79 -3.44 7.61 -4.98
C LEU A 79 -4.55 6.92 -5.77
N THR A 80 -4.27 5.72 -6.28
CA THR A 80 -5.26 4.90 -7.01
C THR A 80 -5.51 3.61 -6.23
N LEU A 81 -6.77 3.42 -5.79
CA LEU A 81 -7.23 2.21 -5.10
C LEU A 81 -8.30 1.52 -5.94
N GLN A 82 -8.12 0.22 -6.18
CA GLN A 82 -9.11 -0.63 -6.82
C GLN A 82 -9.32 -1.86 -5.95
N ALA A 83 -10.57 -2.14 -5.58
CA ALA A 83 -10.97 -3.30 -4.79
C ALA A 83 -12.42 -3.65 -5.10
N SER A 84 -12.84 -4.89 -4.83
CA SER A 84 -14.26 -5.25 -4.91
C SER A 84 -15.08 -4.52 -3.85
N THR A 85 -14.51 -4.34 -2.66
CA THR A 85 -15.07 -3.54 -1.56
C THR A 85 -13.94 -2.84 -0.82
N ILE A 86 -14.22 -1.66 -0.27
CA ILE A 86 -13.29 -0.91 0.58
C ILE A 86 -13.98 -0.67 1.91
N ASP A 87 -13.36 -1.15 2.98
CA ASP A 87 -13.72 -0.88 4.38
C ASP A 87 -12.60 -0.03 5.00
N ASN A 88 -12.92 1.14 5.55
CA ASN A 88 -11.94 2.11 6.01
C ASN A 88 -12.36 2.77 7.33
#